data_AF-A0A5Q4T7W7-F1
#
_entry.id   AF-A0A5Q4T7W7-F1
#
_cell.length_a   1.000
_cell.length_b   1.000
_cell.length_c   1.000
_cell.angle_alpha   90.00
_cell.angle_beta   90.00
_cell.angle_gamma   90.00
#
_symmetry.space_group_name_H-M   'P 1'
#
loop_
_entity.id
_entity.type
_entity.pdbx_description
1 polymer ?
#
loop_
_entity_poly.entity_id
_entity_poly.type
_entity_poly.pdbx_seq_one_letter_code
_entity_poly.pdbx_strand_id
1 'polypeptide(L)'
;MTTPTTPAAALTVQTSDVRHNPAQRDRMMHATAAVEDVLGALQGGTPSNISLSTDQDGTVRVTMTCGAEVVREFATCFGAEPRLISCLFGEGAHWYEADAIVRGVAVKAGHLTSTQPAEATDPCHPCGCPKRFNRHAWGCPTQSDDTLASPTADVTESHGGES
;
A
#
# COMPACT_ATOMS: atom_id res chain seq x y z
N MET A 1 8.44 -13.04 -28.10
CA MET A 1 7.78 -12.41 -26.92
C MET A 1 8.51 -12.93 -25.69
N THR A 2 9.49 -12.18 -25.19
CA THR A 2 10.21 -12.52 -23.95
C THR A 2 9.46 -11.89 -22.78
N THR A 3 8.86 -12.71 -21.93
CA THR A 3 8.35 -12.27 -20.63
C THR A 3 9.49 -11.60 -19.86
N PRO A 4 9.30 -10.38 -19.34
CA PRO A 4 10.28 -9.78 -18.44
C PRO A 4 10.31 -10.61 -17.15
N THR A 5 11.42 -11.29 -16.91
CA THR A 5 11.72 -11.91 -15.62
C THR A 5 11.92 -10.77 -14.62
N THR A 6 10.93 -10.52 -13.77
CA THR A 6 11.07 -9.61 -12.63
C THR A 6 12.27 -10.06 -11.79
N PRO A 7 13.28 -9.22 -11.56
CA PRO A 7 14.40 -9.60 -10.72
C PRO A 7 13.88 -9.86 -9.31
N ALA A 8 14.23 -11.02 -8.76
CA ALA A 8 13.97 -11.33 -7.36
C ALA A 8 14.67 -10.29 -6.47
N ALA A 9 14.00 -9.90 -5.37
CA ALA A 9 14.56 -8.99 -4.39
C ALA A 9 15.94 -9.49 -3.93
N ALA A 10 16.95 -8.62 -4.01
CA ALA A 10 18.23 -8.91 -3.37
C ALA A 10 18.09 -8.63 -1.86
N LEU A 11 18.08 -9.69 -1.05
CA LEU A 11 18.17 -9.58 0.41
C LEU A 11 19.64 -9.35 0.77
N THR A 12 19.95 -8.12 1.20
CA THR A 12 21.28 -7.76 1.68
C THR A 12 21.26 -7.67 3.20
N VAL A 13 21.83 -8.66 3.88
CA VAL A 13 21.96 -8.64 5.34
C VAL A 13 23.32 -8.04 5.70
N GLN A 14 23.35 -6.82 6.27
CA GLN A 14 24.58 -6.24 6.82
C GLN A 14 24.81 -6.78 8.24
N THR A 15 25.46 -7.95 8.33
CA THR A 15 25.76 -8.61 9.60
C THR A 15 27.18 -8.27 10.07
N SER A 16 27.38 -7.08 10.64
CA SER A 16 28.73 -6.72 11.11
C SER A 16 29.19 -7.54 12.33
N ASP A 17 28.29 -8.20 13.09
CA ASP A 17 28.71 -8.90 14.32
C ASP A 17 27.75 -10.00 14.82
N VAL A 18 27.14 -10.80 13.94
CA VAL A 18 26.09 -11.77 14.35
C VAL A 18 26.65 -13.03 15.04
N ARG A 19 27.96 -13.30 14.98
CA ARG A 19 28.49 -14.64 15.26
C ARG A 19 28.63 -15.00 16.75
N HIS A 20 28.46 -14.07 17.69
CA HIS A 20 28.73 -14.34 19.12
C HIS A 20 27.57 -14.04 20.09
N ASN A 21 26.40 -13.60 19.61
CA ASN A 21 25.28 -13.26 20.50
C ASN A 21 23.99 -14.03 20.14
N PRO A 22 23.59 -15.05 20.94
CA PRO A 22 22.36 -15.82 20.72
C PRO A 22 21.10 -14.96 20.61
N ALA A 23 20.98 -13.92 21.45
CA ALA A 23 19.83 -13.01 21.40
C ALA A 23 19.78 -12.23 20.09
N GLN A 24 20.93 -11.88 19.51
CA GLN A 24 20.98 -11.23 18.20
C GLN A 24 20.57 -12.18 17.07
N ARG A 25 20.96 -13.46 17.16
CA ARG A 25 20.51 -14.49 16.23
C ARG A 25 18.99 -14.66 16.27
N ASP A 26 18.40 -14.73 17.46
CA ASP A 26 16.95 -14.86 17.62
C ASP A 26 16.21 -13.65 17.05
N ARG A 27 16.71 -12.43 17.30
CA ARG A 27 16.17 -11.21 16.68
C ARG A 27 16.26 -11.21 15.15
N MET A 28 17.35 -11.72 14.59
CA MET A 28 17.51 -11.84 13.13
C MET A 28 16.54 -12.86 12.53
N MET A 29 16.29 -13.98 13.23
CA MET A 29 15.29 -14.97 12.81
C MET A 29 13.87 -14.38 12.86
N HIS A 30 13.54 -13.63 13.90
CA HIS A 30 12.27 -12.89 13.99
C HIS A 30 12.10 -11.88 12.84
N ALA A 31 13.16 -11.14 12.52
CA ALA A 31 13.15 -10.19 11.41
C ALA A 31 12.98 -10.89 10.06
N THR A 32 13.59 -12.06 9.86
CA THR A 32 13.42 -12.87 8.65
C THR A 32 11.96 -13.35 8.51
N ALA A 33 11.37 -13.85 9.59
CA ALA A 33 9.96 -14.26 9.59
C ALA A 33 9.00 -13.07 9.33
N ALA A 34 9.32 -11.88 9.84
CA ALA A 34 8.56 -10.67 9.55
C ALA A 34 8.66 -10.28 8.06
N VAL A 35 9.83 -10.44 7.44
CA VAL A 35 10.00 -10.24 5.98
C VAL A 35 9.12 -11.22 5.20
N GLU A 36 9.10 -12.50 5.58
CA GLU A 36 8.27 -13.52 4.91
C GLU A 36 6.77 -13.19 5.01
N ASP A 37 6.29 -12.78 6.18
CA ASP A 37 4.89 -12.36 6.36
C ASP A 37 4.55 -11.15 5.49
N VAL A 38 5.45 -10.16 5.41
CA VAL A 38 5.27 -8.99 4.56
C VAL A 38 5.21 -9.38 3.10
N LEU A 39 6.18 -10.17 2.63
CA LEU A 39 6.22 -10.63 1.23
C LEU A 39 5.02 -11.51 0.87
N GLY A 40 4.52 -12.32 1.81
CA GLY A 40 3.31 -13.13 1.60
C GLY A 40 2.02 -12.33 1.53
N ALA A 41 1.98 -11.14 2.14
CA ALA A 41 0.82 -10.25 2.12
C ALA A 41 0.76 -9.35 0.89
N LEU A 42 1.89 -9.12 0.20
CA LEU A 42 2.00 -8.23 -0.95
C LEU A 42 1.68 -8.99 -2.26
N GLN A 43 0.71 -8.49 -3.01
CA GLN A 43 0.28 -8.98 -4.32
C GLN A 43 0.84 -8.14 -5.48
N GLY A 44 1.12 -6.86 -5.23
CA GLY A 44 1.47 -5.83 -6.22
C GLY A 44 2.92 -5.85 -6.71
N GLY A 45 3.78 -6.70 -6.15
CA GLY A 45 5.14 -6.93 -6.64
C GLY A 45 6.16 -7.18 -5.53
N THR A 46 7.36 -7.61 -5.94
CA THR A 46 8.47 -7.84 -5.02
C THR A 46 9.27 -6.55 -4.81
N PRO A 47 9.79 -6.30 -3.59
CA PRO A 47 10.75 -5.23 -3.39
C PRO A 47 12.00 -5.47 -4.25
N SER A 48 12.69 -4.40 -4.63
CA SER A 48 13.96 -4.49 -5.35
C SER A 48 15.13 -4.77 -4.40
N ASN A 49 15.04 -4.26 -3.17
CA ASN A 49 16.02 -4.49 -2.12
C ASN A 49 15.34 -4.69 -0.78
N ILE A 50 15.88 -5.60 0.02
CA ILE A 50 15.54 -5.75 1.44
C ILE A 50 16.84 -5.68 2.23
N SER A 51 16.86 -4.84 3.25
CA SER A 51 18.00 -4.67 4.15
C SER A 51 17.56 -4.86 5.59
N LEU A 52 18.44 -5.48 6.38
CA LEU A 52 18.27 -5.60 7.81
C LEU A 52 19.39 -4.79 8.49
N SER A 53 18.99 -3.89 9.38
CA SER A 53 19.89 -3.12 10.23
C SER A 53 19.58 -3.40 11.69
N THR A 54 20.58 -3.22 12.55
CA THR A 54 20.39 -3.25 14.00
C THR A 54 20.75 -1.87 14.54
N ASP A 55 19.82 -1.23 15.23
CA ASP A 55 20.02 0.06 15.87
C ASP A 55 20.92 -0.11 17.13
N GLN A 56 21.42 1.00 17.68
CA GLN A 56 22.37 0.97 18.81
C GLN A 56 21.78 0.34 20.09
N ASP A 57 20.47 0.34 20.22
CA ASP A 57 19.70 -0.29 21.30
C ASP A 57 19.50 -1.81 21.08
N GLY A 58 19.99 -2.36 19.96
CA GLY A 58 19.81 -3.75 19.58
C GLY A 58 18.50 -4.05 18.88
N THR A 59 17.68 -3.03 18.58
CA THR A 59 16.43 -3.18 17.81
C THR A 59 16.76 -3.52 16.35
N VAL A 60 16.17 -4.60 15.84
CA VAL A 60 16.32 -4.96 14.42
C VAL A 60 15.25 -4.27 13.61
N ARG A 61 15.66 -3.60 12.53
CA ARG A 61 14.80 -2.92 11.58
C ARG A 61 14.96 -3.55 10.20
N VAL A 62 13.85 -3.73 9.52
CA VAL A 62 13.79 -4.15 8.12
C VAL A 62 13.47 -2.92 7.28
N THR A 63 14.28 -2.67 6.25
CA THR A 63 14.01 -1.63 5.26
C THR A 63 13.92 -2.25 3.88
N MET A 64 12.78 -2.04 3.21
CA MET A 64 12.48 -2.53 1.87
C MET A 64 12.44 -1.35 0.90
N THR A 65 13.22 -1.42 -0.16
CA THR A 65 13.11 -0.50 -1.29
C THR A 65 12.24 -1.16 -2.35
N CYS A 66 11.20 -0.46 -2.79
CA CYS A 66 10.19 -1.00 -3.71
C CYS A 66 9.57 0.11 -4.57
N GLY A 67 8.59 -0.25 -5.42
CA GLY A 67 7.81 0.72 -6.19
C GLY A 67 6.73 1.41 -5.33
N ALA A 68 6.27 2.59 -5.74
CA ALA A 68 5.24 3.35 -4.99
C ALA A 68 3.94 2.57 -4.75
N GLU A 69 3.52 1.72 -5.69
CA GLU A 69 2.36 0.85 -5.54
C GLU A 69 2.53 -0.15 -4.38
N VAL A 70 3.72 -0.73 -4.26
CA VAL A 70 4.05 -1.69 -3.19
C VAL A 70 4.08 -0.99 -1.83
N VAL A 71 4.55 0.26 -1.76
CA VAL A 71 4.47 1.07 -0.52
C VAL A 71 3.01 1.32 -0.12
N ARG A 72 2.12 1.64 -1.07
CA ARG A 72 0.68 1.83 -0.81
C ARG A 72 -0.01 0.54 -0.36
N GLU A 73 0.33 -0.57 -0.99
CA GLU A 73 -0.19 -1.88 -0.62
C GLU A 73 0.28 -2.28 0.79
N PHE A 74 1.57 -2.14 1.08
CA PHE A 74 2.12 -2.36 2.42
C PHE A 74 1.37 -1.53 3.47
N ALA A 75 1.17 -0.23 3.20
CA ALA A 75 0.42 0.65 4.08
C ALA A 75 -1.01 0.14 4.34
N THR A 76 -1.67 -0.36 3.30
CA THR A 76 -3.03 -0.91 3.41
C THR A 76 -3.07 -2.22 4.20
N CYS A 77 -2.17 -3.17 3.90
CA CYS A 77 -2.15 -4.48 4.52
C CYS A 77 -1.78 -4.43 6.01
N PHE A 78 -0.94 -3.48 6.41
CA PHE A 78 -0.43 -3.37 7.78
C PHE A 78 -0.97 -2.17 8.56
N GLY A 79 -1.96 -1.44 8.00
CA GLY A 79 -2.58 -0.29 8.65
C GLY A 79 -1.60 0.86 8.94
N ALA A 80 -0.58 1.02 8.10
CA ALA A 80 0.40 2.09 8.22
C ALA A 80 -0.05 3.34 7.43
N GLU A 81 0.42 4.50 7.87
CA GLU A 81 0.19 5.75 7.15
C GLU A 81 1.38 6.06 6.23
N PRO A 82 1.15 6.16 4.90
CA PRO A 82 2.21 6.53 3.99
C PRO A 82 2.50 8.03 4.10
N ARG A 83 3.78 8.39 3.95
CA ARG A 83 4.27 9.76 4.04
C ARG A 83 5.30 10.06 2.98
N LEU A 84 5.34 11.33 2.57
CA LEU A 84 6.34 11.84 1.64
C LEU A 84 7.36 12.70 2.40
N ILE A 85 8.63 12.36 2.26
CA ILE A 85 9.75 13.04 2.92
C ILE A 85 10.62 13.68 1.85
N SER A 86 10.84 14.99 1.92
CA SER A 86 11.78 15.66 1.02
C SER A 86 13.20 15.17 1.28
N CYS A 87 13.87 14.67 0.23
CA CYS A 87 15.23 14.18 0.33
C CYS A 87 16.22 15.34 0.15
N LEU A 88 17.32 15.30 0.92
CA LEU A 88 18.46 16.20 0.72
C LEU A 88 19.37 15.76 -0.45
N PHE A 89 19.06 14.62 -1.10
CA PHE A 89 19.91 13.99 -2.12
C PHE A 89 19.81 14.62 -3.52
N GLY A 90 18.94 15.61 -3.72
CA GLY A 90 18.80 16.33 -4.99
C GLY A 90 17.55 17.20 -5.01
N GLU A 91 17.58 18.26 -5.81
CA GLU A 91 16.44 19.16 -6.00
C GLU A 91 15.24 18.37 -6.56
N GLY A 92 14.12 18.36 -5.82
CA GLY A 92 12.89 17.66 -6.21
C GLY A 92 12.84 16.15 -5.93
N ALA A 93 13.85 15.58 -5.28
CA ALA A 93 13.79 14.17 -4.85
C ALA A 93 12.96 14.04 -3.57
N HIS A 94 12.03 13.10 -3.57
CA HIS A 94 11.19 12.75 -2.44
C HIS A 94 11.28 11.25 -2.14
N TRP A 95 11.24 10.92 -0.86
CA TRP A 95 11.15 9.56 -0.36
C TRP A 95 9.73 9.31 0.12
N TYR A 96 9.05 8.42 -0.58
CA TYR A 96 7.72 7.97 -0.22
C TYR A 96 7.83 6.69 0.60
N GLU A 97 7.37 6.72 1.84
CA GLU A 97 7.53 5.59 2.76
C GLU A 97 6.31 5.30 3.62
N ALA A 98 6.26 4.09 4.17
CA ALA A 98 5.32 3.67 5.20
C ALA A 98 6.05 2.77 6.22
N ASP A 99 5.69 2.89 7.50
CA ASP A 99 6.27 2.12 8.60
C ASP A 99 5.19 1.32 9.35
N ALA A 100 5.47 0.05 9.63
CA ALA A 100 4.61 -0.80 10.44
C ALA A 100 5.42 -1.65 11.42
N ILE A 101 4.74 -2.20 12.43
CA ILE A 101 5.29 -3.21 13.32
C ILE A 101 4.72 -4.57 12.92
N VAL A 102 5.59 -5.47 12.44
CA VAL A 102 5.22 -6.82 12.01
C VAL A 102 5.92 -7.83 12.92
N ARG A 103 5.15 -8.63 13.66
CA ARG A 103 5.67 -9.55 14.69
C ARG A 103 6.64 -8.88 15.70
N GLY A 104 6.40 -7.62 16.04
CA GLY A 104 7.27 -6.85 16.93
C GLY A 104 8.54 -6.31 16.27
N VAL A 105 8.70 -6.46 14.95
CA VAL A 105 9.84 -5.94 14.17
C VAL A 105 9.40 -4.68 13.42
N ALA A 106 10.20 -3.63 13.49
CA ALA A 106 9.97 -2.41 12.71
C ALA A 106 10.28 -2.66 11.23
N VAL A 107 9.28 -2.55 10.37
CA VAL A 107 9.41 -2.70 8.93
C VAL A 107 9.08 -1.39 8.24
N LYS A 108 9.99 -0.94 7.38
CA LYS A 108 9.83 0.24 6.54
C LYS A 108 9.79 -0.17 5.07
N ALA A 109 8.76 0.25 4.35
CA ALA A 109 8.71 0.18 2.90
C ALA A 109 8.94 1.58 2.32
N GLY A 110 9.82 1.71 1.34
CA GLY A 110 10.19 3.00 0.77
C GLY A 110 10.43 2.98 -0.73
N HIS A 111 10.19 4.13 -1.35
CA HIS A 111 10.38 4.38 -2.77
C HIS A 111 10.96 5.78 -2.97
N LEU A 112 12.07 5.87 -3.71
CA LEU A 112 12.64 7.16 -4.13
C LEU A 112 11.94 7.61 -5.42
N THR A 113 11.38 8.82 -5.41
CA THR A 113 10.69 9.41 -6.55
C THR A 113 11.14 10.86 -6.77
N SER A 114 11.24 11.30 -8.03
CA SER A 114 11.47 12.70 -8.41
C SER A 114 10.17 13.48 -8.65
N THR A 115 9.03 12.81 -8.49
CA THR A 115 7.69 13.38 -8.64
C THR A 115 6.90 13.12 -7.37
N GLN A 116 6.11 14.10 -6.92
CA GLN A 116 5.13 13.85 -5.89
C GLN A 116 4.28 12.66 -6.35
N PRO A 117 4.19 11.55 -5.59
CA PRO A 117 3.39 10.42 -6.00
C PRO A 117 1.98 10.95 -6.21
N ALA A 118 1.40 10.68 -7.39
CA ALA A 118 0.01 10.99 -7.62
C ALA A 118 -0.76 10.41 -6.42
N GLU A 119 -1.45 11.27 -5.67
CA GLU A 119 -2.41 10.80 -4.71
C GLU A 119 -3.25 9.79 -5.46
N ALA A 120 -3.34 8.55 -4.95
CA ALA A 120 -4.15 7.55 -5.57
C ALA A 120 -5.58 8.10 -5.52
N THR A 121 -6.01 8.76 -6.60
CA THR A 121 -7.36 9.22 -6.79
C THR A 121 -8.20 7.98 -6.55
N ASP A 122 -8.92 7.98 -5.44
CA ASP A 122 -9.70 6.83 -5.03
C ASP A 122 -10.60 6.47 -6.23
N PRO A 123 -10.46 5.30 -6.87
CA PRO A 123 -11.33 4.94 -7.97
C PRO A 123 -12.81 4.86 -7.53
N CYS A 124 -13.07 4.88 -6.21
CA CYS A 124 -14.38 4.99 -5.59
C CYS A 124 -14.85 6.45 -5.41
N HIS A 125 -14.09 7.46 -5.86
CA HIS A 125 -14.41 8.88 -5.67
C HIS A 125 -15.54 9.45 -6.54
N PRO A 126 -16.37 8.63 -7.23
CA PRO A 126 -17.76 9.02 -7.52
C PRO A 126 -18.82 8.22 -6.76
N CYS A 127 -18.51 7.14 -6.04
CA CYS A 127 -19.54 6.29 -5.39
C CYS A 127 -19.75 6.55 -3.88
N GLY A 128 -18.91 7.38 -3.23
CA GLY A 128 -19.15 7.85 -1.85
C GLY A 128 -19.03 6.78 -0.75
N CYS A 129 -18.46 5.61 -1.04
CA CYS A 129 -18.28 4.55 -0.05
C CYS A 129 -17.19 4.92 0.98
N PRO A 130 -17.44 4.83 2.31
CA PRO A 130 -16.42 5.09 3.31
C PRO A 130 -15.32 4.01 3.26
N LYS A 131 -14.06 4.47 3.28
CA LYS A 131 -12.79 3.73 3.17
C LYS A 131 -12.60 2.45 4.01
N ARG A 132 -13.54 2.11 4.92
CA ARG A 132 -13.36 1.08 5.96
C ARG A 132 -14.02 -0.26 5.69
N PHE A 133 -14.83 -0.40 4.65
CA PHE A 133 -15.48 -1.69 4.37
C PHE A 133 -14.80 -2.38 3.19
N ASN A 134 -14.09 -3.46 3.52
CA ASN A 134 -13.64 -4.56 2.66
C ASN A 134 -13.83 -4.33 1.16
N ARG A 135 -12.72 -4.18 0.42
CA ARG A 135 -12.67 -4.46 -1.01
C ARG A 135 -13.31 -5.84 -1.24
N HIS A 136 -14.56 -5.87 -1.66
CA HIS A 136 -15.16 -7.08 -2.20
C HIS A 136 -14.32 -7.47 -3.41
N ALA A 137 -13.89 -8.72 -3.46
CA ALA A 137 -13.16 -9.33 -4.59
C ALA A 137 -13.98 -9.38 -5.90
N TRP A 138 -15.02 -8.55 -6.03
CA TRP A 138 -16.08 -8.62 -7.05
C TRP A 138 -16.33 -7.29 -7.77
N GLY A 139 -15.43 -6.31 -7.63
CA GLY A 139 -15.55 -5.02 -8.31
C GLY A 139 -16.61 -4.11 -7.70
N CYS A 140 -16.43 -2.81 -7.91
CA CYS A 140 -17.44 -1.81 -7.57
C CYS A 140 -18.68 -2.07 -8.44
N PRO A 141 -19.89 -2.27 -7.87
CA PRO A 141 -21.08 -2.34 -8.70
C PRO A 141 -21.22 -0.96 -9.35
N THR A 142 -20.97 -0.92 -10.67
CA THR A 142 -21.28 0.23 -11.49
C THR A 142 -22.71 0.67 -11.17
N GLN A 143 -22.86 1.97 -10.96
CA GLN A 143 -24.13 2.70 -10.90
C GLN A 143 -25.24 1.92 -11.57
N SER A 144 -26.17 1.41 -10.77
CA SER A 144 -27.51 1.15 -11.27
C SER A 144 -28.04 2.50 -11.71
N ASP A 145 -28.15 2.67 -13.01
CA ASP A 145 -28.78 3.79 -13.70
C ASP A 145 -30.24 3.83 -13.24
N ASP A 146 -30.49 4.51 -12.12
CA ASP A 146 -31.83 4.76 -11.64
C ASP A 146 -31.93 6.22 -11.21
N THR A 147 -32.82 6.92 -11.90
CA THR A 147 -33.37 8.24 -11.57
C THR A 147 -32.64 9.46 -12.14
N LEU A 148 -33.03 9.85 -13.36
CA LEU A 148 -33.34 11.26 -13.65
C LEU A 148 -34.60 11.35 -14.53
N ALA A 149 -35.76 11.33 -13.89
CA ALA A 149 -36.92 12.10 -14.35
C ALA A 149 -37.67 12.59 -13.11
N SER A 150 -37.41 13.86 -12.77
CA SER A 150 -38.06 14.60 -11.69
C SER A 150 -39.58 14.67 -11.84
N PRO A 151 -40.31 14.89 -10.73
CA PRO A 151 -41.76 14.91 -10.69
C PRO A 151 -42.30 16.23 -11.23
N THR A 152 -43.39 16.18 -12.00
CA THR A 152 -44.29 17.33 -12.17
C THR A 152 -45.69 16.91 -11.80
N ALA A 153 -46.22 17.61 -10.81
CA ALA A 153 -47.53 17.44 -10.25
C ALA A 153 -48.63 17.89 -11.22
N ASP A 154 -49.73 17.14 -11.17
CA ASP A 154 -51.13 17.59 -11.16
C ASP A 154 -51.56 18.73 -12.09
N VAL A 155 -52.34 18.39 -13.12
CA VAL A 155 -53.58 19.12 -13.44
C VAL A 155 -54.67 18.11 -13.82
N THR A 156 -55.70 18.09 -13.00
CA THR A 156 -57.00 17.46 -13.24
C THR A 156 -57.76 18.24 -14.32
N GLU A 157 -58.23 17.59 -15.39
CA GLU A 157 -59.43 18.04 -16.11
C GLU A 157 -60.18 16.88 -16.79
N SER A 158 -61.46 16.80 -16.47
CA SER A 158 -62.48 15.90 -17.02
C SER A 158 -63.16 16.58 -18.21
N HIS A 159 -63.72 15.81 -19.16
CA HIS A 159 -65.03 15.98 -19.83
C HIS A 159 -65.12 15.28 -21.20
N GLY A 160 -66.21 14.50 -21.39
CA GLY A 160 -66.93 14.25 -22.66
C GLY A 160 -66.26 13.31 -23.67
N GLY A 161 -66.90 12.31 -24.27
CA GLY A 161 -68.32 12.14 -24.60
C GLY A 161 -68.48 12.04 -26.13
N GLU A 162 -68.93 10.87 -26.61
CA GLU A 162 -69.51 10.57 -27.95
C GLU A 162 -68.57 10.77 -29.18
N SER A 163 -68.54 9.88 -30.18
CA SER A 163 -69.60 9.09 -30.83
C SER A 163 -69.08 7.74 -31.32
#